data_AF-A0A847ACX6-F1
#
_entry.id   AF-A0A847ACX6-F1
#
_cell.length_a   1.000
_cell.length_b   1.000
_cell.length_c   1.000
_cell.angle_alpha   90.00
_cell.angle_beta   90.00
_cell.angle_gamma   90.00
#
_symmetry.space_group_name_H-M   'P 1'
#
loop_
_entity.id
_entity.type
_entity.pdbx_description
1 polymer ?
#
loop_
_entity_poly.entity_id
_entity_poly.type
_entity_poly.pdbx_seq_one_letter_code
_entity_poly.pdbx_strand_id
1 'polypeptide(L)'
;MIYAAAWYTQDFLWVLAAGKVLMPELFLMTLVFVSLQNELKGVEILWASFLGGILWDLRWIGFPGLSSLFYVVTILMSRWAWFSLPQSGRTVSLFGAILWAGLFPISMVRIFMGGARGISILTTYFLQQSYLLPLVLLASLIYGWKLKNSDV
;
A
#
# COMPACT_ATOMS: atom_id res chain seq x y z
N MET A 1 11.02 11.80 5.26
CA MET A 1 9.85 12.58 5.71
C MET A 1 8.52 12.00 5.24
N ILE A 2 8.33 11.76 3.93
CA ILE A 2 7.03 11.27 3.41
C ILE A 2 6.59 9.93 4.00
N TYR A 3 7.50 8.97 4.21
CA TYR A 3 7.16 7.66 4.80
C TYR A 3 6.66 7.77 6.23
N ALA A 4 7.35 8.56 7.06
CA ALA A 4 6.94 8.80 8.44
C ALA A 4 5.58 9.50 8.49
N ALA A 5 5.37 10.52 7.64
CA ALA A 5 4.08 11.21 7.56
C ALA A 5 2.94 10.27 7.13
N ALA A 6 3.16 9.39 6.16
CA ALA A 6 2.17 8.40 5.73
C ALA A 6 1.89 7.38 6.85
N TRP A 7 2.91 6.92 7.56
CA TRP A 7 2.78 6.00 8.69
C TRP A 7 1.97 6.62 9.83
N TYR A 8 2.32 7.85 10.25
CA TYR A 8 1.58 8.55 11.31
C TYR A 8 0.16 8.93 10.89
N THR A 9 -0.06 9.31 9.64
CA THR A 9 -1.41 9.57 9.13
C THR A 9 -2.27 8.29 9.20
N GLN A 10 -1.73 7.14 8.76
CA GLN A 10 -2.43 5.86 8.87
C GLN A 10 -2.76 5.52 10.33
N ASP A 11 -1.78 5.66 11.23
CA ASP A 11 -1.95 5.38 12.65
C ASP A 11 -2.98 6.30 13.31
N PHE A 12 -2.91 7.60 13.04
CA PHE A 12 -3.86 8.59 13.55
C PHE A 12 -5.29 8.28 13.10
N LEU A 13 -5.49 7.98 11.81
CA LEU A 13 -6.81 7.64 11.32
C LEU A 13 -7.32 6.34 11.94
N TRP A 14 -6.46 5.34 12.16
CA TRP A 14 -6.83 4.09 12.84
C TRP A 14 -7.34 4.34 14.27
N VAL A 15 -6.65 5.23 15.00
CA VAL A 15 -7.07 5.68 16.34
C VAL A 15 -8.42 6.40 16.28
N LEU A 16 -8.63 7.32 15.33
CA LEU A 16 -9.92 8.02 15.15
C LEU A 16 -11.07 7.06 14.83
N ALA A 17 -10.80 6.01 14.07
CA ALA A 17 -11.76 4.96 13.77
C ALA A 17 -12.01 4.01 14.96
N ALA A 18 -11.34 4.22 16.10
CA ALA A 18 -11.37 3.35 17.27
C ALA A 18 -11.06 1.86 16.94
N GLY A 19 -10.28 1.61 15.88
CA GLY A 19 -10.01 0.26 15.36
C GLY A 19 -11.23 -0.49 14.82
N LYS A 20 -12.39 0.15 14.67
CA LYS A 20 -13.63 -0.47 14.18
C LYS A 20 -13.73 -0.51 12.66
N VAL A 21 -13.04 0.42 11.99
CA VAL A 21 -12.95 0.48 10.53
C VAL A 21 -11.56 0.03 10.13
N LEU A 22 -11.46 -0.89 9.18
CA LEU A 22 -10.19 -1.19 8.55
C LEU A 22 -9.68 0.09 7.89
N MET A 23 -8.56 0.62 8.35
CA MET A 23 -8.01 1.83 7.74
C MET A 23 -7.37 1.47 6.39
N PRO A 24 -7.53 2.30 5.33
CA PRO A 24 -6.72 2.17 4.13
C PRO A 24 -5.22 2.09 4.46
N GLU A 25 -4.53 1.20 3.74
CA GLU A 25 -3.09 0.97 3.84
C GLU A 25 -2.29 2.13 3.22
N LEU A 26 -2.44 3.34 3.76
CA LEU A 26 -1.81 4.56 3.26
C LEU A 26 -0.29 4.47 3.26
N PHE A 27 0.29 3.85 4.28
CA PHE A 27 1.74 3.69 4.38
C PHE A 27 2.27 2.79 3.27
N LEU A 28 1.69 1.60 3.09
CA LEU A 28 2.08 0.68 2.02
C LEU A 28 1.81 1.29 0.65
N MET A 29 0.66 1.95 0.45
CA MET A 29 0.32 2.64 -0.80
C MET A 29 1.38 3.68 -1.16
N THR A 30 1.84 4.46 -0.18
CA THR A 30 2.90 5.46 -0.37
C THR A 30 4.23 4.79 -0.76
N LEU A 31 4.59 3.70 -0.09
CA LEU A 31 5.81 2.97 -0.40
C LEU A 31 5.78 2.38 -1.81
N VAL A 32 4.69 1.72 -2.19
CA VAL A 32 4.51 1.18 -3.55
C VAL A 32 4.57 2.31 -4.57
N PHE A 33 3.82 3.40 -4.36
CA PHE A 33 3.81 4.57 -5.26
C PHE A 33 5.23 5.13 -5.50
N VAL A 34 6.00 5.35 -4.43
CA VAL A 34 7.37 5.85 -4.55
C VAL A 34 8.30 4.81 -5.18
N SER A 35 8.09 3.53 -4.90
CA SER A 35 8.89 2.42 -5.42
C SER A 35 8.79 2.25 -6.92
N LEU A 36 7.62 2.54 -7.50
CA LEU A 36 7.39 2.44 -8.94
C LEU A 36 7.99 3.63 -9.69
N GLN A 37 8.17 4.78 -9.02
CA GLN A 37 8.72 6.00 -9.62
C GLN A 37 10.25 6.09 -9.53
N ASN A 38 10.85 5.51 -8.49
CA ASN A 38 12.27 5.69 -8.21
C ASN A 38 13.01 4.35 -8.19
N GLU A 39 13.77 4.09 -9.25
CA GLU A 39 14.56 2.86 -9.35
C GLU A 39 15.68 2.83 -8.30
N LEU A 40 16.34 3.97 -8.05
CA LEU A 40 17.50 4.09 -7.15
C LEU A 40 17.16 3.96 -5.65
N LYS A 41 15.90 4.17 -5.25
CA LYS A 41 15.48 4.17 -3.84
C LYS A 41 15.07 2.80 -3.29
N GLY A 42 15.38 1.72 -4.01
CA GLY A 42 14.91 0.37 -3.65
C GLY A 42 15.28 -0.06 -2.23
N VAL A 43 16.53 0.12 -1.82
CA VAL A 43 17.01 -0.30 -0.49
C VAL A 43 16.36 0.51 0.63
N GLU A 44 16.25 1.84 0.47
CA GLU A 44 15.60 2.72 1.44
C GLU A 44 14.13 2.32 1.66
N ILE A 45 13.41 2.05 0.57
CA ILE A 45 12.00 1.66 0.59
C ILE A 45 11.81 0.29 1.25
N LEU A 46 12.70 -0.67 1.01
CA LEU A 46 12.68 -1.98 1.66
C LEU A 46 12.90 -1.86 3.17
N TRP A 47 13.84 -1.02 3.62
CA TRP A 47 14.02 -0.78 5.04
C TRP A 47 12.82 -0.07 5.68
N ALA A 48 12.26 0.93 5.00
CA ALA A 48 11.07 1.62 5.46
C ALA A 48 9.88 0.67 5.59
N SER A 49 9.70 -0.24 4.63
CA SER A 49 8.61 -1.22 4.65
C SER A 49 8.77 -2.25 5.74
N PHE A 50 9.99 -2.77 5.92
CA PHE A 50 10.32 -3.71 6.97
C PHE A 50 10.08 -3.12 8.36
N LEU A 51 10.69 -1.96 8.64
CA LEU A 51 10.57 -1.29 9.94
C LEU A 51 9.14 -0.81 10.20
N GLY A 52 8.50 -0.19 9.22
CA GLY A 52 7.13 0.30 9.36
C GLY A 52 6.12 -0.82 9.60
N GLY A 53 6.34 -2.00 9.00
CA GLY A 53 5.55 -3.20 9.25
C GLY A 53 5.75 -3.75 10.67
N ILE A 54 7.00 -3.86 11.14
CA ILE A 54 7.29 -4.29 12.53
C ILE A 54 6.63 -3.33 13.54
N LEU A 55 6.80 -2.02 13.35
CA LEU A 55 6.21 -1.01 14.24
C LEU A 55 4.69 -1.09 14.28
N TRP A 56 4.05 -1.39 13.15
CA TRP A 56 2.61 -1.61 13.09
C TRP A 56 2.20 -2.85 13.89
N ASP A 57 2.90 -3.96 13.67
CA ASP A 57 2.58 -5.23 14.33
C ASP A 57 2.73 -5.14 15.85
N LEU A 58 3.83 -4.52 16.32
CA LEU A 58 4.10 -4.30 17.75
C LEU A 58 3.03 -3.46 18.42
N ARG A 59 2.40 -2.55 17.68
CA ARG A 59 1.41 -1.63 18.23
C ARG A 59 0.01 -2.22 18.28
N TRP A 60 -0.42 -2.91 17.23
CA TRP A 60 -1.82 -3.29 17.04
C TRP A 60 -2.09 -4.79 17.02
N ILE A 61 -1.14 -5.60 16.54
CA ILE A 61 -1.39 -7.01 16.20
C ILE A 61 -0.79 -7.97 17.24
N GLY A 62 0.29 -7.57 17.92
CA GLY A 62 0.94 -8.38 18.94
C GLY A 62 1.78 -9.56 18.40
N PHE A 63 1.73 -9.83 17.09
CA PHE A 63 2.57 -10.80 16.41
C PHE A 63 3.56 -10.10 15.46
N PRO A 64 4.80 -9.84 15.89
CA PRO A 64 5.75 -9.02 15.14
C PRO A 64 6.21 -9.71 13.86
N GLY A 65 6.20 -8.97 12.74
CA GLY A 65 6.84 -9.35 11.49
C GLY A 65 5.87 -9.77 10.38
N LEU A 66 4.58 -9.95 10.66
CA LEU A 66 3.60 -10.30 9.64
C LEU A 66 3.37 -9.15 8.65
N SER A 67 3.10 -7.93 9.12
CA SER A 67 2.94 -6.78 8.22
C SER A 67 4.23 -6.49 7.48
N SER A 68 5.38 -6.64 8.15
CA SER A 68 6.70 -6.48 7.53
C SER A 68 6.90 -7.44 6.34
N LEU A 69 6.60 -8.73 6.53
CA LEU A 69 6.69 -9.74 5.47
C LEU A 69 5.84 -9.32 4.25
N PHE A 70 4.57 -9.02 4.46
CA PHE A 70 3.67 -8.67 3.36
C PHE A 70 4.06 -7.34 2.70
N TYR A 71 4.51 -6.34 3.47
CA TYR A 71 4.97 -5.06 2.91
C TYR A 71 6.20 -5.24 2.02
N VAL A 72 7.21 -5.98 2.49
CA VAL A 72 8.43 -6.26 1.73
C VAL A 72 8.12 -7.05 0.47
N VAL A 73 7.35 -8.14 0.59
CA VAL A 73 6.97 -8.99 -0.57
C VAL A 73 6.17 -8.18 -1.58
N THR A 74 5.18 -7.40 -1.15
CA THR A 74 4.41 -6.52 -2.05
C THR A 74 5.33 -5.58 -2.81
N ILE A 75 6.27 -4.91 -2.13
CA ILE A 75 7.17 -3.94 -2.80
C ILE A 75 8.07 -4.63 -3.83
N LEU A 76 8.63 -5.80 -3.49
CA LEU A 76 9.46 -6.56 -4.41
C LEU A 76 8.65 -6.99 -5.65
N MET A 77 7.45 -7.52 -5.45
CA MET A 77 6.58 -7.99 -6.54
C MET A 77 6.08 -6.83 -7.41
N SER A 78 5.66 -5.71 -6.81
CA SER A 78 5.24 -4.52 -7.54
C SER A 78 6.38 -3.93 -8.36
N ARG A 79 7.59 -3.84 -7.79
CA ARG A 79 8.77 -3.36 -8.52
C ARG A 79 9.16 -4.29 -9.65
N TRP A 80 9.19 -5.60 -9.39
CA TRP A 80 9.46 -6.60 -10.42
C TRP A 80 8.46 -6.46 -11.58
N ALA A 81 7.16 -6.48 -11.29
CA ALA A 81 6.11 -6.34 -12.31
C ALA A 81 6.24 -5.05 -13.13
N TRP A 82 6.62 -3.93 -12.51
CA TRP A 82 6.73 -2.64 -13.18
C TRP A 82 8.02 -2.47 -13.98
N PHE A 83 9.17 -2.83 -13.40
CA PHE A 83 10.47 -2.63 -14.04
C PHE A 83 10.80 -3.72 -15.07
N SER A 84 10.14 -4.87 -15.05
CA SER A 84 10.21 -5.86 -16.14
C SER A 84 9.57 -5.38 -17.44
N LEU A 85 8.77 -4.31 -17.41
CA LEU A 85 8.12 -3.76 -18.61
C LEU A 85 9.01 -2.72 -19.30
N PRO A 86 9.00 -2.68 -20.65
CA PRO A 86 9.64 -1.61 -21.40
C PRO A 86 8.96 -0.27 -21.09
N GLN A 87 9.69 0.84 -21.26
CA GLN A 87 9.18 2.18 -20.93
C GLN A 87 7.87 2.51 -21.65
N SER A 88 7.69 2.06 -22.89
CA SER A 88 6.45 2.23 -23.66
C SER A 88 5.23 1.50 -23.08
N GLY A 89 5.44 0.45 -22.27
CA GLY A 89 4.39 -0.30 -21.59
C GLY A 89 3.98 0.29 -20.23
N ARG A 90 4.72 1.29 -19.71
CA ARG A 90 4.52 1.88 -18.38
C ARG A 90 3.42 2.94 -18.38
N THR A 91 2.19 2.48 -18.61
CA THR A 91 0.99 3.34 -18.67
C THR A 91 0.46 3.70 -17.28
N VAL A 92 -0.29 4.80 -17.19
CA VAL A 92 -0.95 5.25 -15.96
C VAL A 92 -1.96 4.21 -15.43
N SER A 93 -2.70 3.56 -16.34
CA SER A 93 -3.66 2.51 -15.96
C SER A 93 -2.97 1.31 -15.33
N LEU A 94 -1.82 0.90 -15.88
CA LEU A 94 -1.05 -0.23 -15.35
C LEU A 94 -0.39 0.11 -14.01
N PHE A 95 0.09 1.35 -13.85
CA PHE A 95 0.55 1.87 -12.57
C PHE A 95 -0.54 1.73 -11.49
N GLY A 96 -1.75 2.20 -11.79
CA GLY A 96 -2.90 2.09 -10.89
C GLY A 96 -3.27 0.65 -10.58
N ALA A 97 -3.24 -0.24 -11.58
CA ALA A 97 -3.53 -1.66 -11.41
C ALA A 97 -2.52 -2.36 -10.48
N ILE A 98 -1.22 -2.10 -10.65
CA ILE A 98 -0.17 -2.65 -9.77
C ILE A 98 -0.30 -2.10 -8.36
N LEU A 99 -0.55 -0.79 -8.22
CA LEU A 99 -0.75 -0.15 -6.92
C LEU A 99 -1.96 -0.76 -6.19
N TRP A 100 -3.08 -0.92 -6.89
CA TRP A 100 -4.29 -1.54 -6.35
C TRP A 100 -4.05 -3.00 -5.91
N ALA A 101 -3.47 -3.81 -6.82
CA ALA A 101 -3.22 -5.22 -6.57
C ALA A 101 -2.22 -5.44 -5.42
N GLY A 102 -1.23 -4.56 -5.26
CA GLY A 102 -0.25 -4.65 -4.18
C GLY A 102 -0.84 -4.54 -2.77
N LEU A 103 -2.02 -3.92 -2.63
CA LEU A 103 -2.70 -3.73 -1.35
C LEU A 103 -3.56 -4.95 -0.95
N PHE A 104 -3.84 -5.85 -1.90
CA PHE A 104 -4.69 -7.03 -1.67
C PHE A 104 -4.15 -7.98 -0.57
N PRO A 105 -2.86 -8.39 -0.58
CA PRO A 105 -2.38 -9.40 0.35
C PRO A 105 -2.52 -9.00 1.82
N ILE A 106 -2.07 -7.79 2.17
CA ILE A 106 -2.16 -7.30 3.55
C ILE A 106 -3.62 -7.07 3.98
N SER A 107 -4.46 -6.58 3.06
CA SER A 107 -5.89 -6.36 3.33
C SER A 107 -6.57 -7.68 3.72
N MET A 108 -6.32 -8.74 2.96
CA MET A 108 -6.88 -10.05 3.22
C MET A 108 -6.43 -10.61 4.58
N VAL A 109 -5.13 -10.51 4.86
CA VAL A 109 -4.54 -10.96 6.13
C VAL A 109 -5.18 -10.24 7.31
N ARG A 110 -5.32 -8.91 7.24
CA ARG A 110 -5.92 -8.10 8.32
C ARG A 110 -7.40 -8.42 8.53
N ILE A 111 -8.16 -8.66 7.46
CA ILE A 111 -9.55 -9.10 7.58
C ILE A 111 -9.65 -10.44 8.32
N PHE A 112 -8.80 -11.40 7.99
CA PHE A 112 -8.75 -12.69 8.68
C PHE A 112 -8.34 -12.55 10.15
N MET A 113 -7.32 -11.73 10.45
CA MET A 113 -6.85 -11.49 11.81
C MET A 113 -7.85 -10.71 12.66
N GLY A 114 -8.61 -9.81 12.04
CA GLY A 114 -9.72 -9.10 12.67
C GLY A 114 -10.91 -10.00 13.03
N GLY A 115 -10.82 -11.30 12.77
CA GLY A 115 -11.81 -12.30 13.17
C GLY A 115 -13.02 -12.40 12.24
N ALA A 116 -12.98 -11.80 11.06
CA ALA A 116 -14.05 -11.95 10.07
C ALA A 116 -14.16 -13.42 9.61
N ARG A 117 -15.39 -13.93 9.52
CA ARG A 117 -15.71 -15.31 9.13
C ARG A 117 -16.85 -15.36 8.11
N GLY A 118 -16.78 -16.30 7.16
CA GLY A 118 -17.82 -16.51 6.15
C GLY A 118 -18.10 -15.26 5.30
N ILE A 119 -19.38 -14.93 5.10
CA ILE A 119 -19.84 -13.79 4.26
C ILE A 119 -19.29 -12.44 4.76
N SER A 120 -18.97 -12.32 6.05
CA SER A 120 -18.40 -11.09 6.62
C SER A 120 -17.03 -10.73 6.02
N ILE A 121 -16.28 -11.70 5.49
CA ILE A 121 -14.99 -11.45 4.83
C ILE A 121 -15.18 -10.64 3.55
N LEU A 122 -16.12 -11.05 2.69
CA LEU A 122 -16.39 -10.37 1.42
C LEU A 122 -16.96 -8.98 1.64
N THR A 123 -17.93 -8.83 2.55
CA THR A 123 -18.52 -7.52 2.86
C THR A 123 -17.48 -6.55 3.42
N THR A 124 -16.63 -7.02 4.33
CA THR A 124 -15.54 -6.22 4.89
C THR A 124 -14.51 -5.85 3.81
N TYR A 125 -14.17 -6.78 2.92
CA TYR A 125 -13.28 -6.51 1.79
C TYR A 125 -13.85 -5.48 0.83
N PHE A 126 -15.11 -5.60 0.41
CA PHE A 126 -15.75 -4.62 -0.49
C PHE A 126 -15.90 -3.25 0.16
N LEU A 127 -16.26 -3.20 1.44
CA LEU A 127 -16.23 -1.97 2.21
C LEU A 127 -14.83 -1.37 2.20
N GLN A 128 -13.79 -2.21 2.33
CA GLN A 128 -12.41 -1.77 2.23
C GLN A 128 -12.03 -1.20 0.88
N GLN A 129 -12.47 -1.83 -0.20
CA GLN A 129 -12.24 -1.33 -1.54
C GLN A 129 -12.93 0.01 -1.81
N SER A 130 -14.08 0.29 -1.17
CA SER A 130 -14.85 1.51 -1.40
C SER A 130 -14.08 2.80 -1.09
N TYR A 131 -13.24 2.80 -0.05
CA TYR A 131 -12.39 3.94 0.30
C TYR A 131 -10.96 3.84 -0.24
N LEU A 132 -10.49 2.63 -0.56
CA LEU A 132 -9.15 2.41 -1.10
C LEU A 132 -9.06 2.74 -2.60
N LEU A 133 -10.08 2.40 -3.39
CA LEU A 133 -10.12 2.67 -4.83
C LEU A 133 -10.01 4.17 -5.16
N PRO A 134 -10.76 5.10 -4.52
CA PRO A 134 -10.60 6.52 -4.75
C PRO A 134 -9.16 7.01 -4.53
N LEU A 135 -8.48 6.50 -3.49
CA LEU A 135 -7.10 6.87 -3.19
C LEU A 135 -6.12 6.36 -4.25
N VAL A 136 -6.33 5.14 -4.76
CA VAL A 136 -5.52 4.59 -5.86
C VAL A 136 -5.75 5.39 -7.15
N LEU A 137 -6.98 5.77 -7.45
CA LEU A 137 -7.29 6.61 -8.62
C LEU A 137 -6.63 7.99 -8.49
N LEU A 138 -6.70 8.63 -7.31
CA LEU A 138 -5.99 9.88 -7.04
C LEU A 138 -4.48 9.74 -7.21
N ALA A 139 -3.88 8.68 -6.68
CA ALA A 139 -2.46 8.40 -6.86
C ALA A 139 -2.11 8.22 -8.35
N SER A 140 -2.96 7.53 -9.11
CA SER A 140 -2.78 7.33 -10.55
C SER A 140 -2.87 8.65 -11.32
N LEU A 141 -3.79 9.54 -10.96
CA LEU A 141 -3.88 10.89 -11.53
C LEU A 141 -2.64 11.72 -11.22
N ILE A 142 -2.12 11.67 -9.98
CA ILE A 142 -0.87 12.35 -9.61
C ILE A 142 0.30 11.83 -10.45
N TYR A 143 0.39 10.51 -10.65
CA TYR A 143 1.42 9.92 -11.50
C TYR A 143 1.29 10.39 -12.96
N GLY A 144 0.09 10.35 -13.53
CA GLY A 144 -0.16 10.83 -14.90
C GLY A 144 0.16 12.31 -15.08
N TRP A 145 -0.16 13.15 -14.08
CA TRP A 145 0.18 14.57 -14.09
C TRP A 145 1.69 14.80 -14.07
N LYS A 146 2.43 14.05 -13.24
CA LYS A 146 3.91 14.10 -13.22
C LYS A 146 4.51 13.69 -14.55
N LEU A 147 4.03 12.61 -15.16
CA LEU A 147 4.52 12.11 -16.44
C LEU A 147 4.37 13.20 -17.52
N LYS A 148 3.17 13.79 -17.64
CA LYS A 148 2.89 14.88 -18.59
C LYS A 148 3.82 16.09 -18.43
N ASN A 149 4.16 16.46 -17.19
CA ASN A 149 5.00 17.63 -16.92
C ASN A 149 6.50 17.34 -16.96
N SER A 150 6.91 16.06 -17.04
CA SER A 150 8.33 15.68 -17.15
C SER A 150 8.80 15.57 -18.61
N ASP A 151 7.86 15.51 -19.56
CA ASP A 151 8.11 15.48 -21.00
C ASP A 151 8.19 16.89 -21.64
N VAL A 152 8.24 17.96 -20.83
CA VAL A 152 8.47 19.36 -21.24
C VAL A 152 9.82 19.84 -20.72
#